data_AF-A0A9D0XPD6-F1
#
_entry.id   AF-A0A9D0XPD6-F1
#
_cell.length_a   1.000
_cell.length_b   1.000
_cell.length_c   1.000
_cell.angle_alpha   90.00
_cell.angle_beta   90.00
_cell.angle_gamma   90.00
#
_symmetry.space_group_name_H-M   'P 1'
#
loop_
_entity.id
_entity.type
_entity.pdbx_description
1 polymer ?
#
loop_
_entity_poly.entity_id
_entity_poly.type
_entity_poly.pdbx_seq_one_letter_code
_entity_poly.pdbx_strand_id
1 'polypeptide(L)'
;MRNRRAWGQHARVLLALLAFWAAGLRGLGTASFWYDEIFNADLALNYSTGGLLHLLRTAQPYPPLYLLLLKGWSAVTGAQPYAPGLSGSAEPSAPLEFLLRFPSVAAALLALAAAATLGRRSGLRQAWAVPLLLALHPTWLEYARDARMYPLWTFLVLVALLGLTARRPLLWVLAGSAALLTHYFSLFPLLGAVGAVFVLRGPHPIRRRGDNAPVSSRSLLWLGLPFLPAALWALWALPVTAGFHSFATSTPPTLPVFLEELGGLLSGRGALAPLSRALSPAWHQGLLAAGAL
;
A
#
# COMPACT_ATOMS: atom_id res chain seq x y z
N MET A 1 -4.88 11.86 38.33
CA MET A 1 -5.89 11.33 37.37
C MET A 1 -5.38 11.11 35.94
N ARG A 2 -4.45 11.94 35.40
CA ARG A 2 -3.95 11.85 34.01
C ARG A 2 -3.30 10.49 33.66
N ASN A 3 -2.59 9.86 34.60
CA ASN A 3 -1.95 8.57 34.36
C ASN A 3 -2.98 7.46 34.09
N ARG A 4 -4.03 7.31 34.90
CA ARG A 4 -5.03 6.23 34.74
C ARG A 4 -5.67 6.19 33.35
N ARG A 5 -5.93 7.36 32.75
CA ARG A 5 -6.49 7.46 31.37
C ARG A 5 -5.50 6.99 30.30
N ALA A 6 -4.22 7.33 30.43
CA ALA A 6 -3.19 6.90 29.47
C ALA A 6 -2.97 5.38 29.49
N TRP A 7 -2.90 4.79 30.69
CA TRP A 7 -2.81 3.33 30.87
C TRP A 7 -3.99 2.59 30.21
N GLY A 8 -5.21 3.09 30.41
CA GLY A 8 -6.41 2.52 29.78
C GLY A 8 -6.36 2.56 28.24
N GLN A 9 -5.79 3.60 27.63
CA GLN A 9 -5.65 3.66 26.17
C GLN A 9 -4.60 2.68 25.65
N HIS A 10 -3.45 2.56 26.31
CA HIS A 10 -2.40 1.62 25.91
C HIS A 10 -2.88 0.17 26.03
N ALA A 11 -3.58 -0.18 27.12
CA ALA A 11 -4.17 -1.50 27.30
C ALA A 11 -5.15 -1.86 26.17
N ARG A 12 -6.01 -0.91 25.76
CA ARG A 12 -6.96 -1.13 24.64
C ARG A 12 -6.24 -1.35 23.31
N VAL A 13 -5.20 -0.57 23.02
CA VAL A 13 -4.39 -0.78 21.80
C VAL A 13 -3.72 -2.14 21.85
N LEU A 14 -3.09 -2.51 22.97
CA LEU A 14 -2.44 -3.81 23.11
C LEU A 14 -3.43 -4.97 22.93
N LEU A 15 -4.61 -4.89 23.54
CA LEU A 15 -5.66 -5.89 23.37
C LEU A 15 -6.13 -6.00 21.92
N ALA A 16 -6.30 -4.88 21.21
CA ALA A 16 -6.64 -4.89 19.80
C ALA A 16 -5.55 -5.54 18.94
N LEU A 17 -4.27 -5.26 19.23
CA LEU A 17 -3.13 -5.87 18.54
C LEU A 17 -3.05 -7.37 18.80
N LEU A 18 -3.22 -7.82 20.05
CA LEU A 18 -3.21 -9.24 20.42
C LEU A 18 -4.39 -10.00 19.80
N ALA A 19 -5.59 -9.41 19.84
CA ALA A 19 -6.78 -10.00 19.21
C ALA A 19 -6.61 -10.12 17.69
N PHE A 20 -6.09 -9.08 17.04
CA PHE A 20 -5.78 -9.10 15.61
C PHE A 20 -4.72 -10.15 15.28
N TRP A 21 -3.65 -10.24 16.08
CA TRP A 21 -2.60 -11.24 15.88
C TRP A 21 -3.15 -12.67 15.97
N ALA A 22 -3.92 -12.96 17.01
CA ALA A 22 -4.55 -14.27 17.19
C ALA A 22 -5.52 -14.59 16.04
N ALA A 23 -6.32 -13.61 15.61
CA ALA A 23 -7.20 -13.76 14.46
C ALA A 23 -6.38 -14.00 13.18
N GLY A 24 -5.40 -13.15 12.87
CA GLY A 24 -4.58 -13.22 11.67
C GLY A 24 -3.90 -14.57 11.50
N LEU A 25 -3.33 -15.12 12.58
CA LEU A 25 -2.65 -16.42 12.55
C LEU A 25 -3.60 -17.63 12.45
N ARG A 26 -4.88 -17.48 12.80
CA ARG A 26 -5.84 -18.60 12.75
C ARG A 26 -6.04 -19.08 11.32
N GLY A 27 -5.65 -20.32 11.06
CA GLY A 27 -5.78 -20.96 9.74
C GLY A 27 -4.85 -20.37 8.68
N LEU A 28 -3.80 -19.64 9.05
CA LEU A 28 -2.92 -18.99 8.07
C LEU A 28 -2.27 -19.98 7.08
N GLY A 29 -1.99 -21.20 7.57
CA GLY A 29 -1.42 -22.30 6.79
C GLY A 29 -2.42 -23.19 6.07
N THR A 30 -3.70 -22.79 5.93
CA THR A 30 -4.66 -23.58 5.16
C THR A 30 -4.28 -23.58 3.69
N ALA A 31 -4.23 -24.77 3.09
CA ALA A 31 -3.87 -24.99 1.70
C ALA A 31 -4.92 -24.40 0.76
N SER A 32 -4.69 -23.17 0.29
CA SER A 32 -5.55 -22.47 -0.66
C SER A 32 -4.92 -21.13 -1.05
N PHE A 33 -3.92 -21.11 -1.92
CA PHE A 33 -3.48 -19.83 -2.49
C PHE A 33 -4.52 -19.29 -3.47
N TRP A 34 -4.78 -17.99 -3.37
CA TRP A 34 -5.43 -17.24 -4.43
C TRP A 34 -4.52 -17.11 -5.64
N TYR A 35 -5.09 -16.83 -6.81
CA TYR A 35 -4.34 -16.67 -8.06
C TYR A 35 -3.13 -15.72 -7.92
N ASP A 36 -3.33 -14.54 -7.31
CA ASP A 36 -2.25 -13.57 -7.10
C ASP A 36 -1.19 -14.04 -6.09
N GLU A 37 -1.56 -14.89 -5.13
CA GLU A 37 -0.60 -15.48 -4.18
C GLU A 37 0.25 -16.55 -4.86
N ILE A 38 -0.33 -17.38 -5.73
CA ILE A 38 0.41 -18.34 -6.57
C ILE A 38 1.44 -17.59 -7.40
N PHE A 39 1.03 -16.49 -8.03
CA PHE A 39 1.92 -15.65 -8.83
C PHE A 39 3.08 -15.09 -7.98
N ASN A 40 2.80 -14.51 -6.81
CA ASN A 40 3.87 -14.00 -5.92
C ASN A 40 4.80 -15.11 -5.42
N ALA A 41 4.25 -16.28 -5.09
CA ALA A 41 5.01 -17.45 -4.66
C ALA A 41 5.93 -17.96 -5.78
N ASP A 42 5.41 -18.10 -7.00
CA ASP A 42 6.19 -18.52 -8.17
C ASP A 42 7.36 -17.57 -8.44
N LEU A 43 7.08 -16.26 -8.47
CA LEU A 43 8.12 -15.24 -8.65
C LEU A 43 9.19 -15.27 -7.56
N ALA A 44 8.80 -15.43 -6.30
CA ALA A 44 9.72 -15.43 -5.18
C ALA A 44 10.58 -16.70 -5.13
N LEU A 45 10.01 -17.86 -5.47
CA LEU A 45 10.63 -19.17 -5.29
C LEU A 45 11.36 -19.68 -6.53
N ASN A 46 10.81 -19.47 -7.74
CA ASN A 46 11.29 -20.12 -8.96
C ASN A 46 12.24 -19.26 -9.82
N TYR A 47 12.32 -17.95 -9.58
CA TYR A 47 13.20 -17.06 -10.34
C TYR A 47 14.47 -16.72 -9.59
N SER A 48 15.61 -16.60 -10.28
CA SER A 48 16.80 -15.93 -9.72
C SER A 48 16.49 -14.45 -9.46
N THR A 49 17.24 -13.79 -8.58
CA THR A 49 17.03 -12.34 -8.33
C THR A 49 17.13 -11.50 -9.60
N GLY A 50 18.09 -11.81 -10.49
CA GLY A 50 18.22 -11.16 -11.78
C GLY A 50 17.07 -11.48 -12.73
N GLY A 51 16.62 -12.74 -12.76
CA GLY A 51 15.47 -13.18 -13.56
C GLY A 51 14.17 -12.51 -13.12
N LEU A 52 13.93 -12.40 -11.81
CA LEU A 52 12.81 -11.67 -11.23
C LEU A 52 12.83 -10.20 -11.65
N LEU A 53 13.96 -9.50 -11.45
CA LEU A 53 14.06 -8.09 -11.82
C LEU A 53 13.91 -7.87 -13.33
N HIS A 54 14.42 -8.79 -14.15
CA HIS A 54 14.21 -8.77 -15.59
C HIS A 54 12.72 -8.90 -15.93
N LEU A 55 12.02 -9.86 -15.33
CA LEU A 55 10.59 -10.06 -15.57
C LEU A 55 9.76 -8.85 -15.11
N LEU A 56 10.07 -8.27 -13.94
CA LEU A 56 9.42 -7.06 -13.44
C LEU A 56 9.62 -5.82 -14.31
N ARG A 57 10.74 -5.69 -15.01
CA ARG A 57 10.95 -4.53 -15.89
C ARG A 57 10.43 -4.73 -17.32
N THR A 58 10.17 -5.96 -17.75
CA THR A 58 9.80 -6.28 -19.15
C THR A 58 8.38 -6.80 -19.33
N ALA A 59 7.78 -7.43 -18.31
CA ALA A 59 6.47 -8.07 -18.45
C ALA A 59 5.47 -7.73 -17.34
N GLN A 60 5.94 -7.26 -16.18
CA GLN A 60 5.11 -7.21 -14.97
C GLN A 60 5.09 -5.83 -14.33
N PRO A 61 3.93 -5.15 -14.21
CA PRO A 61 3.87 -3.77 -13.76
C PRO A 61 3.94 -3.64 -12.23
N TYR A 62 4.80 -4.43 -11.57
CA TYR A 62 4.94 -4.42 -10.12
C TYR A 62 6.26 -3.76 -9.70
N PRO A 63 6.23 -2.86 -8.70
CA PRO A 63 7.43 -2.43 -8.01
C PRO A 63 8.17 -3.60 -7.36
N PRO A 64 9.51 -3.56 -7.25
CA PRO A 64 10.29 -4.75 -6.96
C PRO A 64 10.37 -5.11 -5.46
N LEU A 65 10.17 -4.15 -4.56
CA LEU A 65 10.57 -4.31 -3.16
C LEU A 65 9.82 -5.45 -2.46
N TYR A 66 8.51 -5.55 -2.69
CA TYR A 66 7.72 -6.60 -2.04
C TYR A 66 8.22 -8.00 -2.40
N LEU A 67 8.40 -8.27 -3.70
CA LEU A 67 8.82 -9.58 -4.19
C LEU A 67 10.27 -9.90 -3.79
N LEU A 68 11.14 -8.89 -3.75
CA LEU A 68 12.51 -9.06 -3.25
C LEU A 68 12.52 -9.40 -1.75
N LEU A 69 11.67 -8.76 -0.94
CA LEU A 69 11.54 -9.07 0.48
C LEU A 69 10.93 -10.47 0.69
N LEU A 70 9.91 -10.83 -0.09
CA LEU A 70 9.31 -12.17 -0.03
C LEU A 70 10.32 -13.26 -0.42
N LYS A 71 11.14 -13.01 -1.45
CA LYS A 71 12.23 -13.90 -1.85
C LYS A 71 13.29 -14.05 -0.76
N GLY A 72 13.72 -12.94 -0.16
CA GLY A 72 14.67 -12.96 0.96
C GLY A 72 14.11 -13.71 2.18
N TRP A 73 12.84 -13.48 2.52
CA TRP A 73 12.15 -14.22 3.57
C TRP A 73 12.05 -15.71 3.28
N SER A 74 11.71 -16.07 2.04
CA SER A 74 11.65 -17.47 1.59
C SER A 74 13.00 -18.17 1.72
N ALA A 75 14.10 -17.49 1.35
CA ALA A 75 15.44 -18.01 1.52
C ALA A 75 15.83 -18.22 2.99
N VAL A 76 15.45 -17.30 3.89
CA VAL A 76 15.73 -17.41 5.34
C VAL A 76 14.91 -18.50 6.01
N THR A 77 13.66 -18.69 5.58
CA THR A 77 12.74 -19.69 6.15
C THR A 77 12.87 -21.08 5.51
N GLY A 78 13.65 -21.21 4.44
CA GLY A 78 13.79 -22.45 3.69
C GLY A 78 12.55 -22.83 2.87
N ALA A 79 11.66 -21.88 2.58
CA ALA A 79 10.47 -22.11 1.76
C ALA A 79 10.89 -22.62 0.36
N GLN A 80 10.33 -23.76 -0.05
CA GLN A 80 10.63 -24.40 -1.34
C GLN A 80 9.46 -24.23 -2.32
N PRO A 81 9.73 -24.22 -3.64
CA PRO A 81 8.70 -24.28 -4.66
C PRO A 81 7.69 -25.40 -4.42
N TYR A 82 6.42 -25.11 -4.71
CA TYR A 82 5.35 -26.10 -4.65
C TYR A 82 5.61 -27.21 -5.68
N ALA A 83 5.88 -28.43 -5.21
CA ALA A 83 6.08 -29.63 -6.02
C ALA A 83 4.95 -30.65 -5.77
N PRO A 84 3.75 -30.44 -6.37
CA PRO A 84 2.63 -31.36 -6.19
C PRO A 84 2.99 -32.73 -6.79
N GLY A 85 2.98 -33.78 -5.96
CA GLY A 85 3.24 -35.17 -6.39
C GLY A 85 4.61 -35.74 -6.02
N LEU A 86 5.51 -34.97 -5.41
CA LEU A 86 6.81 -35.46 -4.92
C LEU A 86 6.87 -35.70 -3.40
N SER A 87 5.84 -35.30 -2.65
CA SER A 87 5.72 -35.50 -1.21
C SER A 87 5.18 -36.89 -0.85
N GLY A 88 5.82 -37.93 -1.38
CA GLY A 88 5.51 -39.34 -1.09
C GLY A 88 5.96 -39.83 0.29
N SER A 89 6.76 -39.06 1.03
CA SER A 89 7.17 -39.47 2.38
C SER A 89 7.80 -38.30 3.14
N ALA A 90 7.11 -37.86 4.20
CA ALA A 90 7.66 -37.08 5.31
C ALA A 90 8.29 -35.71 4.97
N GLU A 91 7.48 -34.68 4.77
CA GLU A 91 7.92 -33.29 4.87
C GLU A 91 7.27 -32.65 6.11
N PRO A 92 8.04 -32.36 7.18
CA PRO A 92 7.60 -31.58 8.32
C PRO A 92 7.80 -30.07 8.10
N SER A 93 7.76 -29.60 6.86
CA SER A 93 7.82 -28.16 6.55
C SER A 93 6.53 -27.48 7.02
N ALA A 94 6.68 -26.36 7.74
CA ALA A 94 5.54 -25.49 7.98
C ALA A 94 4.85 -25.23 6.62
N PRO A 95 3.51 -25.29 6.54
CA PRO A 95 2.82 -25.18 5.26
C PRO A 95 3.30 -23.93 4.53
N LEU A 96 3.69 -24.07 3.27
CA LEU A 96 4.25 -23.01 2.44
C LEU A 96 3.41 -21.72 2.54
N GLU A 97 2.10 -21.90 2.61
CA GLU A 97 1.09 -20.87 2.84
C GLU A 97 1.37 -20.07 4.11
N PHE A 98 1.61 -20.75 5.25
CA PHE A 98 1.96 -20.07 6.48
C PHE A 98 3.24 -19.25 6.33
N LEU A 99 4.29 -19.84 5.74
CA LEU A 99 5.58 -19.16 5.56
C LEU A 99 5.44 -17.91 4.70
N LEU A 100 4.72 -17.98 3.58
CA LEU A 100 4.58 -16.85 2.66
C LEU A 100 3.57 -15.79 3.13
N ARG A 101 2.56 -16.17 3.91
CA ARG A 101 1.54 -15.24 4.45
C ARG A 101 1.96 -14.57 5.76
N PHE A 102 2.85 -15.19 6.53
CA PHE A 102 3.31 -14.65 7.82
C PHE A 102 3.84 -13.20 7.75
N PRO A 103 4.69 -12.81 6.76
CA PRO A 103 5.12 -11.42 6.62
C PRO A 103 3.97 -10.43 6.46
N SER A 104 2.90 -10.85 5.79
CA SER A 104 1.70 -10.03 5.56
C SER A 104 0.94 -9.76 6.86
N VAL A 105 0.72 -10.81 7.68
CA VAL A 105 0.10 -10.68 9.01
C VAL A 105 0.95 -9.79 9.93
N ALA A 106 2.27 -9.98 9.93
CA ALA A 106 3.20 -9.17 10.70
C ALA A 106 3.17 -7.70 10.27
N ALA A 107 3.20 -7.43 8.97
CA ALA A 107 3.07 -6.07 8.44
C ALA A 107 1.72 -5.45 8.78
N ALA A 108 0.62 -6.22 8.74
CA ALA A 108 -0.70 -5.75 9.12
C ALA A 108 -0.75 -5.33 10.60
N LEU A 109 -0.19 -6.15 11.50
CA LEU A 109 -0.09 -5.82 12.92
C LEU A 109 0.71 -4.52 13.14
N LEU A 110 1.84 -4.37 12.45
CA LEU A 110 2.67 -3.16 12.53
C LEU A 110 1.96 -1.93 11.96
N ALA A 111 1.15 -2.08 10.90
CA ALA A 111 0.30 -1.02 10.38
C ALA A 111 -0.72 -0.55 11.42
N LEU A 112 -1.37 -1.45 12.17
CA LEU A 112 -2.29 -1.08 13.25
C LEU A 112 -1.57 -0.26 14.35
N ALA A 113 -0.38 -0.68 14.75
CA ALA A 113 0.44 0.03 15.73
C ALA A 113 0.87 1.42 15.22
N ALA A 114 1.26 1.51 13.95
CA ALA A 114 1.63 2.76 13.29
C ALA A 114 0.41 3.71 13.19
N ALA A 115 -0.77 3.20 12.82
CA ALA A 115 -2.01 3.97 12.74
C ALA A 115 -2.41 4.57 14.10
N ALA A 116 -2.32 3.78 15.17
CA ALA A 116 -2.59 4.26 16.53
C ALA A 116 -1.62 5.39 16.93
N THR A 117 -0.34 5.25 16.56
CA THR A 117 0.71 6.24 16.84
C THR A 117 0.50 7.52 16.03
N LEU A 118 0.15 7.39 14.75
CA LEU A 118 -0.14 8.51 13.87
C LEU A 118 -1.36 9.28 14.38
N GLY A 119 -2.44 8.57 14.74
CA GLY A 119 -3.63 9.18 15.32
C GLY A 119 -3.33 9.98 16.59
N ARG A 120 -2.51 9.45 17.51
CA ARG A 120 -2.08 10.20 18.70
C ARG A 120 -1.31 11.47 18.35
N ARG A 121 -0.38 11.38 17.39
CA ARG A 121 0.40 12.54 16.95
C ARG A 121 -0.42 13.60 16.23
N SER A 122 -1.45 13.19 15.49
CA SER A 122 -2.39 14.09 14.84
C SER A 122 -3.43 14.68 15.79
N GLY A 123 -3.36 14.39 17.10
CA GLY A 123 -4.27 14.94 18.10
C GLY A 123 -5.63 14.24 18.19
N LEU A 124 -5.79 13.05 17.61
CA LEU A 124 -7.03 12.28 17.72
C LEU A 124 -7.22 11.83 19.18
N ARG A 125 -8.24 12.39 19.84
CA ARG A 125 -8.56 12.11 21.27
C ARG A 125 -8.77 10.63 21.54
N GLN A 126 -9.29 9.90 20.55
CA GLN A 126 -9.59 8.47 20.62
C GLN A 126 -8.73 7.65 19.65
N ALA A 127 -7.44 7.97 19.52
CA ALA A 127 -6.53 7.24 18.63
C ALA A 127 -6.48 5.71 18.87
N TRP A 128 -6.88 5.23 20.05
CA TRP A 128 -7.02 3.81 20.37
C TRP A 128 -8.16 3.11 19.61
N ALA A 129 -9.18 3.85 19.14
CA ALA A 129 -10.28 3.28 18.38
C ALA A 129 -9.87 2.89 16.96
N VAL A 130 -8.87 3.56 16.37
CA VAL A 130 -8.37 3.25 15.02
C VAL A 130 -7.90 1.79 14.89
N PRO A 131 -6.93 1.29 15.69
CA PRO A 131 -6.51 -0.11 15.59
C PRO A 131 -7.61 -1.09 15.98
N LEU A 132 -8.56 -0.71 16.85
CA LEU A 132 -9.69 -1.56 17.22
C LEU A 132 -10.66 -1.76 16.05
N LEU A 133 -11.06 -0.68 15.38
CA LEU A 133 -11.97 -0.74 14.23
C LEU A 133 -11.33 -1.51 13.08
N LEU A 134 -10.05 -1.27 12.80
CA LEU A 134 -9.32 -2.00 11.76
C LEU A 134 -9.09 -3.47 12.13
N ALA A 135 -8.81 -3.80 13.40
CA ALA A 135 -8.67 -5.18 13.85
C ALA A 135 -9.94 -6.01 13.66
N LEU A 136 -11.12 -5.36 13.73
CA LEU A 136 -12.42 -5.98 13.52
C LEU A 136 -12.89 -5.90 12.06
N HIS A 137 -12.13 -5.22 11.19
CA HIS A 137 -12.53 -5.03 9.80
C HIS A 137 -12.26 -6.30 8.98
N PRO A 138 -13.29 -6.96 8.42
CA PRO A 138 -13.14 -8.27 7.78
C PRO A 138 -12.16 -8.22 6.60
N THR A 139 -12.28 -7.22 5.73
CA THR A 139 -11.39 -7.05 4.58
C THR A 139 -9.92 -6.82 4.98
N TRP A 140 -9.66 -6.16 6.12
CA TRP A 140 -8.28 -5.96 6.57
C TRP A 140 -7.68 -7.28 7.06
N LEU A 141 -8.47 -8.08 7.77
CA LEU A 141 -8.07 -9.41 8.22
C LEU A 141 -7.84 -10.36 7.04
N GLU A 142 -8.68 -10.29 6.01
CA GLU A 142 -8.51 -11.07 4.78
C GLU A 142 -7.19 -10.70 4.08
N TYR A 143 -6.96 -9.42 3.77
CA TYR A 143 -5.71 -9.00 3.15
C TYR A 143 -4.47 -9.26 4.01
N ALA A 144 -4.59 -9.23 5.33
CA ALA A 144 -3.50 -9.59 6.24
C ALA A 144 -3.08 -11.05 6.12
N ARG A 145 -4.00 -11.93 5.69
CA ARG A 145 -3.74 -13.36 5.51
C ARG A 145 -3.29 -13.71 4.10
N ASP A 146 -3.33 -12.79 3.15
CA ASP A 146 -2.82 -13.04 1.80
C ASP A 146 -1.30 -12.84 1.74
N ALA A 147 -0.60 -13.67 0.98
CA ALA A 147 0.79 -13.45 0.55
C ALA A 147 0.84 -12.36 -0.54
N ARG A 148 0.43 -11.13 -0.16
CA ARG A 148 0.34 -9.95 -1.03
C ARG A 148 0.93 -8.71 -0.36
N MET A 149 1.20 -7.69 -1.17
CA MET A 149 1.93 -6.50 -0.74
C MET A 149 1.13 -5.50 0.10
N TYR A 150 -0.20 -5.59 0.16
CA TYR A 150 -1.04 -4.51 0.67
C TYR A 150 -0.83 -4.18 2.16
N PRO A 151 -0.64 -5.16 3.06
CA PRO A 151 -0.35 -4.84 4.46
C PRO A 151 1.01 -4.18 4.64
N LEU A 152 2.03 -4.65 3.93
CA LEU A 152 3.37 -4.02 3.91
C LEU A 152 3.31 -2.60 3.37
N TRP A 153 2.63 -2.41 2.24
CA TRP A 153 2.38 -1.10 1.64
C TRP A 153 1.73 -0.14 2.64
N THR A 154 0.63 -0.58 3.27
CA THR A 154 -0.10 0.21 4.27
C THR A 154 0.79 0.59 5.44
N PHE A 155 1.57 -0.36 5.97
CA PHE A 155 2.54 -0.11 7.03
C PHE A 155 3.57 0.97 6.62
N LEU A 156 4.20 0.82 5.46
CA LEU A 156 5.22 1.75 4.98
C LEU A 156 4.67 3.16 4.74
N VAL A 157 3.46 3.29 4.20
CA VAL A 157 2.77 4.59 4.07
C VAL A 157 2.56 5.23 5.44
N LEU A 158 2.04 4.48 6.42
CA LEU A 158 1.82 5.00 7.78
C LEU A 158 3.12 5.42 8.46
N VAL A 159 4.20 4.67 8.26
CA VAL A 159 5.54 5.03 8.78
C VAL A 159 6.09 6.28 8.09
N ALA A 160 5.88 6.44 6.78
CA ALA A 160 6.25 7.66 6.06
C ALA A 160 5.51 8.87 6.63
N LEU A 161 4.18 8.77 6.80
CA LEU A 161 3.35 9.83 7.41
C LEU A 161 3.77 10.14 8.86
N LEU A 162 4.16 9.12 9.63
CA LEU A 162 4.76 9.31 10.94
C LEU A 162 6.09 10.07 10.85
N GLY A 163 6.96 9.74 9.90
CA GLY A 163 8.20 10.48 9.63
C GLY A 163 7.93 11.94 9.33
N LEU A 164 6.95 12.21 8.47
CA LEU A 164 6.54 13.55 8.09
C LEU A 164 6.02 14.37 9.28
N THR A 165 5.04 13.81 10.01
CA THR A 165 4.42 14.48 11.18
C THR A 165 5.40 14.67 12.34
N ALA A 166 6.36 13.74 12.49
CA ALA A 166 7.41 13.81 13.49
C ALA A 166 8.60 14.70 13.12
N ARG A 167 8.61 15.27 11.90
CA ARG A 167 9.76 15.98 11.33
C ARG A 167 11.05 15.13 11.34
N ARG A 168 10.92 13.84 11.01
CA ARG A 168 12.00 12.87 10.86
C ARG A 168 12.21 12.60 9.37
N PRO A 169 12.99 13.43 8.65
CA PRO A 169 13.09 13.37 7.19
C PRO A 169 13.61 12.02 6.70
N LEU A 170 14.56 11.41 7.41
CA LEU A 170 15.06 10.08 7.03
C LEU A 170 13.95 9.03 7.04
N LEU A 171 13.06 9.06 8.04
CA LEU A 171 11.94 8.12 8.12
C LEU A 171 10.93 8.36 6.99
N TRP A 172 10.65 9.62 6.66
CA TRP A 172 9.83 9.99 5.51
C TRP A 172 10.41 9.49 4.19
N VAL A 173 11.70 9.72 3.95
CA VAL A 173 12.39 9.32 2.71
C VAL A 173 12.43 7.80 2.59
N LEU A 174 12.97 7.11 3.60
CA LEU A 174 13.13 5.65 3.52
C LEU A 174 11.80 4.92 3.42
N ALA A 175 10.83 5.26 4.27
CA ALA A 175 9.53 4.58 4.26
C ALA A 175 8.69 4.97 3.04
N GLY A 176 8.74 6.23 2.60
CA GLY A 176 8.01 6.69 1.42
C GLY A 176 8.57 6.06 0.13
N SER A 177 9.90 5.99 -0.01
CA SER A 177 10.54 5.26 -1.12
C SER A 177 10.21 3.79 -1.07
N ALA A 178 10.31 3.15 0.10
CA ALA A 178 9.95 1.75 0.25
C ALA A 178 8.47 1.50 -0.10
N ALA A 179 7.55 2.39 0.31
CA ALA A 179 6.14 2.29 -0.03
C ALA A 179 5.93 2.34 -1.55
N LEU A 180 6.53 3.32 -2.24
CA LEU A 180 6.43 3.43 -3.70
C LEU A 180 7.07 2.24 -4.43
N LEU A 181 8.19 1.73 -3.92
CA LEU A 181 8.85 0.52 -4.43
C LEU A 181 8.12 -0.77 -4.04
N THR A 182 7.09 -0.70 -3.19
CA THR A 182 6.19 -1.81 -2.84
C THR A 182 4.90 -1.75 -3.67
N HIS A 183 4.33 -0.56 -3.85
CA HIS A 183 3.08 -0.37 -4.58
C HIS A 183 2.98 1.07 -5.12
N TYR A 184 2.71 1.21 -6.43
CA TYR A 184 2.63 2.53 -7.09
C TYR A 184 1.52 3.43 -6.54
N PHE A 185 0.44 2.86 -6.00
CA PHE A 185 -0.62 3.66 -5.36
C PHE A 185 -0.16 4.40 -4.11
N SER A 186 1.05 4.15 -3.59
CA SER A 186 1.68 5.04 -2.60
C SER A 186 1.83 6.47 -3.09
N LEU A 187 1.84 6.70 -4.40
CA LEU A 187 1.89 8.03 -4.99
C LEU A 187 0.78 8.93 -4.42
N PHE A 188 -0.45 8.42 -4.33
CA PHE A 188 -1.60 9.21 -3.89
C PHE A 188 -1.52 9.69 -2.43
N PRO A 189 -1.37 8.83 -1.40
CA PRO A 189 -1.28 9.31 -0.02
C PRO A 189 -0.01 10.13 0.23
N LEU A 190 1.11 9.86 -0.45
CA LEU A 190 2.34 10.64 -0.28
C LEU A 190 2.24 12.02 -0.91
N LEU A 191 1.69 12.14 -2.14
CA LEU A 191 1.41 13.44 -2.76
C LEU A 191 0.36 14.22 -1.97
N GLY A 192 -0.69 13.55 -1.48
CA GLY A 192 -1.69 14.17 -0.61
C GLY A 192 -1.05 14.73 0.68
N ALA A 193 -0.11 14.00 1.27
CA ALA A 193 0.62 14.46 2.45
C ALA A 193 1.53 15.67 2.14
N VAL A 194 2.21 15.66 0.98
CA VAL A 194 3.00 16.80 0.49
C VAL A 194 2.10 18.01 0.25
N GLY A 195 0.96 17.84 -0.42
CA GLY A 195 -0.05 18.87 -0.64
C GLY A 195 -0.59 19.44 0.67
N ALA A 196 -0.90 18.60 1.65
CA ALA A 196 -1.33 19.02 2.97
C ALA A 196 -0.26 19.87 3.69
N VAL A 197 1.03 19.56 3.52
CA VAL A 197 2.12 20.39 4.05
C VAL A 197 2.10 21.78 3.41
N PHE A 198 1.83 21.90 2.11
CA PHE A 198 1.73 23.21 1.44
C PHE A 198 0.47 23.98 1.85
N VAL A 199 -0.69 23.32 1.91
CA VAL A 199 -1.98 23.97 2.26
C VAL A 199 -1.98 24.41 3.72
N LEU A 200 -1.63 23.53 4.65
CA LEU A 200 -1.70 23.80 6.09
C LEU A 200 -0.60 24.75 6.58
N ARG A 201 0.50 24.88 5.82
CA ARG A 201 1.52 25.89 6.10
C ARG A 201 1.32 27.19 5.32
N GLY A 202 0.41 27.17 4.33
CA GLY A 202 0.17 28.25 3.38
C GLY A 202 1.39 28.59 2.50
N PRO A 203 1.19 29.27 1.36
CA PRO A 203 2.18 30.18 0.80
C PRO A 203 2.27 31.50 1.61
N HIS A 204 1.35 31.71 2.57
CA HIS A 204 1.24 32.91 3.36
C HIS A 204 1.46 32.67 4.86
N PRO A 205 2.12 33.63 5.55
CA PRO A 205 2.68 33.47 6.88
C PRO A 205 1.60 33.58 7.96
N ILE A 206 0.85 32.52 8.22
CA ILE A 206 0.03 32.43 9.45
C ILE A 206 0.90 31.84 10.56
N ARG A 207 1.82 32.71 11.00
CA ARG A 207 2.24 33.01 12.38
C ARG A 207 2.03 31.90 13.42
N ARG A 208 3.09 31.12 13.65
CA ARG A 208 3.60 31.02 15.02
C ARG A 208 4.52 32.21 15.26
N ARG A 209 4.32 32.92 16.36
CA ARG A 209 5.18 34.02 16.83
C ARG A 209 6.60 33.47 17.02
N GLY A 210 7.44 33.53 15.99
CA GLY A 210 8.85 33.12 16.05
C GLY A 210 9.46 32.58 14.74
N ASP A 211 8.73 31.75 13.97
CA ASP A 211 9.29 31.06 12.80
C ASP A 211 8.60 31.52 11.50
N ASN A 212 9.10 32.61 10.91
CA ASN A 212 8.60 33.19 9.67
C ASN A 212 9.39 32.73 8.41
N ALA A 213 10.15 31.63 8.49
CA ALA A 213 10.88 31.19 7.32
C ALA A 213 9.90 30.58 6.29
N PRO A 214 9.85 31.08 5.04
CA PRO A 214 9.12 30.41 3.96
C PRO A 214 9.59 28.96 3.81
N VAL A 215 8.78 28.11 3.17
CA VAL A 215 9.20 26.75 2.79
C VAL A 215 10.50 26.88 1.99
N SER A 216 11.63 26.55 2.63
CA SER A 216 12.94 26.72 2.01
C SER A 216 13.07 25.78 0.81
N SER A 217 13.92 26.10 -0.16
CA SER A 217 14.26 25.17 -1.25
C SER A 217 14.71 23.81 -0.73
N ARG A 218 15.42 23.80 0.41
CA ARG A 218 15.78 22.57 1.15
C ARG A 218 14.55 21.76 1.57
N SER A 219 13.43 22.43 1.85
CA SER A 219 12.18 21.78 2.22
C SER A 219 11.49 21.06 1.07
N LEU A 220 11.55 21.65 -0.13
CA LEU A 220 11.06 21.01 -1.35
C LEU A 220 11.86 19.76 -1.69
N LEU A 221 13.20 19.83 -1.54
CA LEU A 221 14.07 18.70 -1.81
C LEU A 221 13.70 17.48 -0.98
N TRP A 222 13.63 17.60 0.36
CA TRP A 222 13.33 16.43 1.20
C TRP A 222 11.89 15.91 1.04
N LEU A 223 10.93 16.78 0.68
CA LEU A 223 9.57 16.36 0.35
C LEU A 223 9.54 15.52 -0.94
N GLY A 224 10.38 15.86 -1.92
CA GLY A 224 10.51 15.15 -3.20
C GLY A 224 11.39 13.90 -3.17
N LEU A 225 12.32 13.79 -2.22
CA LEU A 225 13.27 12.66 -2.13
C LEU A 225 12.62 11.26 -2.15
N PRO A 226 11.50 10.97 -1.46
CA PRO A 226 10.92 9.62 -1.47
C PRO A 226 10.53 9.14 -2.87
N PHE A 227 10.24 10.05 -3.79
CA PHE A 227 9.78 9.75 -5.16
C PHE A 227 10.92 9.38 -6.10
N LEU A 228 12.18 9.72 -5.76
CA LEU A 228 13.33 9.48 -6.65
C LEU A 228 13.54 7.98 -6.97
N PRO A 229 13.57 7.04 -5.99
CA PRO A 229 13.79 5.64 -6.32
C PRO A 229 12.69 5.05 -7.18
N ALA A 230 11.45 5.47 -6.97
CA ALA A 230 10.30 5.03 -7.76
C ALA A 230 10.35 5.59 -9.19
N ALA A 231 10.77 6.84 -9.36
CA ALA A 231 10.97 7.44 -10.68
C ALA A 231 12.10 6.74 -11.44
N LEU A 232 13.23 6.46 -10.78
CA LEU A 232 14.33 5.70 -11.37
C LEU A 232 13.90 4.30 -11.78
N TRP A 233 13.13 3.62 -10.92
CA TRP A 233 12.54 2.33 -11.25
C TRP A 233 11.59 2.42 -12.45
N ALA A 234 10.70 3.41 -12.47
CA ALA A 234 9.74 3.59 -13.55
C ALA A 234 10.43 3.88 -14.90
N LEU A 235 11.52 4.66 -14.88
CA LEU A 235 12.37 4.90 -16.05
C LEU A 235 13.08 3.62 -16.52
N TRP A 236 13.52 2.78 -15.59
CA TRP A 236 14.16 1.50 -15.94
C TRP A 236 13.17 0.45 -16.47
N ALA A 237 11.95 0.46 -15.93
CA ALA A 237 10.82 -0.38 -16.33
C ALA A 237 9.90 0.30 -17.36
N LEU A 238 10.40 1.30 -18.08
CA LEU A 238 9.62 2.12 -19.02
C LEU A 238 8.77 1.30 -20.02
N PRO A 239 9.26 0.19 -20.61
CA PRO A 239 8.45 -0.61 -21.53
C PRO A 239 7.12 -1.08 -20.94
N VAL A 240 7.12 -1.44 -19.66
CA VAL A 240 5.92 -1.93 -18.96
C VAL A 240 5.12 -0.78 -18.38
N THR A 241 5.78 0.22 -17.79
CA THR A 241 5.10 1.34 -17.12
C THR A 241 4.45 2.31 -18.10
N ALA A 242 5.04 2.52 -19.29
CA ALA A 242 4.44 3.32 -20.34
C ALA A 242 3.55 2.48 -21.28
N GLY A 243 3.88 1.21 -21.44
CA GLY A 243 3.22 0.33 -22.40
C GLY A 243 1.90 -0.24 -21.92
N PHE A 244 1.46 -0.03 -20.67
CA PHE A 244 0.23 -0.64 -20.11
C PHE A 244 0.02 -2.08 -20.61
N HIS A 245 1.08 -2.90 -20.63
CA HIS A 245 0.94 -4.30 -21.01
C HIS A 245 0.13 -4.97 -19.90
N SER A 246 -1.19 -4.91 -20.06
CA SER A 246 -2.11 -5.67 -19.26
C SER A 246 -1.97 -7.12 -19.70
N PHE A 247 -1.90 -8.02 -18.73
CA PHE A 247 -2.00 -9.46 -18.94
C PHE A 247 -3.15 -9.86 -19.90
N ALA A 248 -4.19 -9.04 -20.00
CA ALA A 248 -5.36 -9.31 -20.82
C ALA A 248 -5.13 -9.10 -22.32
N THR A 249 -4.27 -8.17 -22.74
CA THR A 249 -4.21 -7.73 -24.15
C THR A 249 -2.95 -8.15 -24.89
N SER A 250 -1.89 -8.58 -24.19
CA SER A 250 -0.58 -8.99 -24.74
C SER A 250 0.17 -7.95 -25.61
N THR A 251 -0.49 -6.87 -26.00
CA THR A 251 0.05 -5.73 -26.72
C THR A 251 -0.28 -4.44 -25.97
N PRO A 252 0.61 -3.42 -26.03
CA PRO A 252 0.31 -2.12 -25.46
C PRO A 252 -0.92 -1.52 -26.15
N PRO A 253 -1.79 -0.78 -25.45
CA PRO A 253 -2.79 0.02 -26.14
C PRO A 253 -2.07 0.99 -27.08
N THR A 254 -2.62 1.20 -28.27
CA THR A 254 -2.11 2.23 -29.17
C THR A 254 -2.29 3.61 -28.50
N LEU A 255 -1.46 4.60 -28.85
CA LEU A 255 -1.57 5.95 -28.28
C LEU A 255 -3.01 6.53 -28.35
N PRO A 256 -3.78 6.34 -29.43
CA PRO A 256 -5.18 6.75 -29.47
C PRO A 256 -6.06 6.07 -28.40
N VAL A 257 -5.94 4.75 -28.23
CA VAL A 257 -6.69 3.99 -27.20
C VAL A 257 -6.30 4.49 -25.81
N PHE A 258 -5.01 4.70 -25.57
CA PHE A 258 -4.54 5.25 -24.30
C PHE A 258 -5.13 6.64 -24.01
N LEU A 259 -5.11 7.55 -24.99
CA LEU A 259 -5.66 8.90 -24.82
C LEU A 259 -7.19 8.87 -24.64
N GLU A 260 -7.88 7.95 -25.30
CA GLU A 260 -9.32 7.73 -25.13
C GLU A 260 -9.66 7.23 -23.72
N GLU A 261 -8.94 6.22 -23.22
CA GLU A 261 -9.12 5.71 -21.86
C GLU A 261 -8.78 6.78 -20.81
N LEU A 262 -7.67 7.51 -21.00
CA LEU A 262 -7.28 8.61 -20.12
C LEU A 262 -8.35 9.72 -20.13
N GLY A 263 -8.86 10.09 -21.31
CA GLY A 263 -9.96 11.04 -21.46
C GLY A 263 -11.24 10.55 -20.78
N GLY A 264 -11.57 9.26 -20.90
CA GLY A 264 -12.70 8.63 -20.22
C GLY A 264 -12.58 8.64 -18.69
N LEU A 265 -11.35 8.48 -18.18
CA LEU A 265 -11.04 8.48 -16.76
C LEU A 265 -11.08 9.91 -16.18
N LEU A 266 -10.51 10.88 -16.89
CA LEU A 266 -10.52 12.30 -16.51
C LEU A 266 -11.92 12.92 -16.63
N SER A 267 -12.71 12.51 -17.61
CA SER A 267 -14.09 12.98 -17.78
C SER A 267 -15.09 12.29 -16.86
N GLY A 268 -14.68 11.24 -16.14
CA GLY A 268 -15.58 10.43 -15.30
C GLY A 268 -16.61 9.63 -16.09
N ARG A 269 -16.57 9.62 -17.44
CA ARG A 269 -17.55 8.92 -18.29
C ARG A 269 -17.66 7.45 -17.95
N GLY A 270 -16.53 6.78 -17.70
CA GLY A 270 -16.51 5.36 -17.32
C GLY A 270 -17.17 5.10 -15.96
N ALA A 271 -16.95 5.98 -14.98
CA ALA A 271 -17.55 5.86 -13.65
C ALA A 271 -19.05 6.19 -13.63
N LEU A 272 -19.51 7.05 -14.55
CA LEU A 272 -20.91 7.46 -14.68
C LEU A 272 -21.72 6.55 -15.64
N ALA A 273 -21.06 5.73 -16.47
CA ALA A 273 -21.75 4.84 -17.43
C ALA A 273 -22.65 3.76 -16.80
N PRO A 274 -22.36 3.22 -15.60
CA PRO A 274 -23.31 2.36 -14.89
C PRO A 274 -24.51 3.16 -14.34
N LEU A 275 -24.27 4.39 -13.88
CA LEU A 275 -25.32 5.29 -13.38
C LEU A 275 -26.25 5.75 -14.52
N SER A 276 -25.72 6.03 -15.71
CA SER A 276 -26.54 6.36 -16.88
C SER A 276 -27.37 5.19 -17.39
N ARG A 277 -26.94 3.94 -17.13
CA ARG A 277 -27.74 2.75 -17.43
C ARG A 277 -28.76 2.40 -16.35
N ALA A 278 -28.52 2.80 -15.11
CA ALA A 278 -29.41 2.55 -13.97
C ALA A 278 -30.52 3.60 -13.81
N LEU A 279 -30.33 4.81 -14.33
CA LEU A 279 -31.32 5.89 -14.24
C LEU A 279 -32.28 5.86 -15.45
N SER A 280 -33.58 5.75 -15.20
CA SER A 280 -34.60 5.79 -16.26
C SER A 280 -34.49 7.10 -17.08
N PRO A 281 -34.89 7.11 -18.37
CA PRO A 281 -34.76 8.29 -19.25
C PRO A 281 -35.33 9.59 -18.68
N ALA A 282 -36.33 9.52 -17.78
CA ALA A 282 -36.92 10.68 -17.11
C ALA A 282 -35.94 11.47 -16.21
N TRP A 283 -34.87 10.84 -15.70
CA TRP A 283 -33.89 11.49 -14.84
C TRP A 283 -32.71 12.12 -15.59
N HIS A 284 -32.52 11.77 -16.87
CA HIS A 284 -31.39 12.26 -17.67
C HIS A 284 -31.47 13.77 -17.93
N GLN A 285 -32.67 14.34 -18.03
CA GLN A 285 -32.84 15.78 -18.28
C GLN A 285 -32.78 16.61 -16.98
N GLY A 286 -33.10 16.02 -15.83
CA GLY A 286 -33.08 16.72 -14.54
C GLY A 286 -31.69 16.95 -13.95
N LEU A 287 -30.77 15.99 -14.11
CA LEU A 287 -29.42 16.08 -13.53
C LEU A 287 -28.45 16.91 -14.37
N LEU A 288 -28.62 16.96 -15.70
CA LEU A 288 -27.83 17.85 -16.56
C LEU A 288 -28.17 19.33 -16.32
N ALA A 289 -29.38 19.65 -15.87
CA ALA A 289 -29.77 21.01 -15.49
C ALA A 289 -29.20 21.44 -14.11
N ALA A 290 -28.89 20.49 -13.22
CA ALA A 290 -28.37 20.79 -11.88
C ALA A 290 -26.83 20.89 -11.83
N GLY A 291 -26.11 20.34 -12.81
CA GLY A 291 -24.65 20.42 -12.91
C GLY A 291 -24.11 21.61 -13.70
N ALA A 292 -24.99 22.47 -14.23
CA ALA A 292 -24.65 23.67 -15.02
C ALA A 292 -24.97 24.99 -14.30
N LEU A 293 -25.24 24.94 -12.99
CA LEU A 293 -25.32 26.07 -12.06
C LEU A 293 -24.25 25.90 -10.98
#